data_AF-A0A820N831-F1
#
_entry.id   AF-A0A820N831-F1
#
_cell.length_a   1.000
_cell.length_b   1.000
_cell.length_c   1.000
_cell.angle_alpha   90.00
_cell.angle_beta   90.00
_cell.angle_gamma   90.00
#
_symmetry.space_group_name_H-M   'P 1'
#
loop_
_entity.id
_entity.type
_entity.pdbx_description
1 polymer ?
#
loop_
_entity_poly.entity_id
_entity_poly.type
_entity_poly.pdbx_seq_one_letter_code
_entity_poly.pdbx_strand_id
1 'polypeptide(L)'
;MSFIHYLVGLIHYPFVGLTIIIDDKYAYKNISILNYCLSLLLFIISSYIQYYVHLTLAKNHRTINEYYPIPNGYWPFEYFSCPNYIAEIFIYISFLFVSHRTSCFMSLIIWVIVNQCLSALLSHRWYCQHYGQMYPSKRRALIPFIL
;
A
#
# COMPACT_ATOMS: atom_id res chain seq x y z
N MET A 1 8.32 -10.00 -13.21
CA MET A 1 6.93 -9.56 -13.46
C MET A 1 6.39 -10.32 -14.65
N SER A 2 5.18 -10.90 -14.56
CA SER A 2 4.53 -11.58 -15.70
C SER A 2 3.94 -10.56 -16.66
N PHE A 3 3.97 -10.85 -17.96
CA PHE A 3 3.39 -10.00 -19.02
C PHE A 3 1.92 -9.64 -18.77
N ILE A 4 1.15 -10.58 -18.21
CA ILE A 4 -0.28 -10.38 -17.88
C ILE A 4 -0.44 -9.32 -16.80
N HIS A 5 0.40 -9.35 -15.75
CA HIS A 5 0.36 -8.34 -14.69
C HIS A 5 0.69 -6.95 -15.22
N TYR A 6 1.62 -6.86 -16.17
CA TYR A 6 1.98 -5.61 -16.81
C TYR A 6 0.81 -5.03 -17.63
N LEU A 7 0.14 -5.86 -18.43
CA LEU A 7 -1.06 -5.46 -19.18
C LEU A 7 -2.20 -5.00 -18.28
N VAL A 8 -2.46 -5.71 -17.17
CA VAL A 8 -3.47 -5.30 -16.19
C VAL A 8 -3.16 -3.90 -15.64
N GLY A 9 -1.90 -3.61 -15.32
CA GLY A 9 -1.47 -2.28 -14.90
C GLY A 9 -1.74 -1.21 -15.96
N LEU A 10 -1.35 -1.47 -17.21
CA LEU A 10 -1.57 -0.54 -18.32
C LEU A 10 -3.05 -0.19 -18.55
N ILE A 11 -3.95 -1.16 -18.35
CA ILE A 11 -5.40 -0.93 -18.45
C ILE A 11 -5.91 -0.24 -17.19
N HIS A 12 -5.45 -0.65 -16.01
CA HIS A 12 -6.00 -0.15 -14.74
C HIS A 12 -5.79 1.36 -14.55
N TYR A 13 -4.58 1.89 -14.77
CA TYR A 13 -4.26 3.28 -14.42
C TYR A 13 -5.05 4.33 -15.22
N PRO A 14 -5.26 4.21 -16.54
CA PRO A 14 -6.13 5.13 -17.29
C PRO A 14 -7.58 5.08 -16.80
N PHE A 15 -8.10 3.89 -16.50
CA PHE A 15 -9.48 3.73 -16.03
C PHE A 15 -9.68 4.33 -14.64
N VAL A 16 -8.70 4.26 -13.75
CA VAL A 16 -8.75 4.94 -12.44
C VAL A 16 -8.93 6.45 -12.63
N GLY A 17 -8.15 7.09 -13.51
CA GLY A 17 -8.30 8.52 -13.79
C GLY A 17 -9.70 8.87 -14.31
N LEU A 18 -10.25 8.06 -15.22
CA LEU A 18 -11.60 8.24 -15.74
C LEU A 18 -12.67 8.08 -14.65
N THR A 19 -12.53 7.11 -13.74
CA THR A 19 -13.50 6.90 -12.66
C THR A 19 -13.60 8.12 -11.75
N ILE A 20 -12.47 8.76 -11.41
CA ILE A 20 -12.45 9.97 -10.57
C ILE A 20 -13.16 11.13 -11.26
N ILE A 21 -12.92 11.34 -12.56
CA ILE A 21 -13.55 12.43 -13.33
C ILE A 21 -15.05 12.24 -13.45
N ILE A 22 -15.51 11.00 -13.65
CA ILE A 22 -16.95 10.68 -13.74
C ILE A 22 -17.64 10.93 -12.38
N ASP A 23 -16.93 10.65 -11.29
CA ASP A 23 -17.46 10.76 -9.93
C ASP A 23 -17.57 12.21 -9.42
N ASP A 24 -16.82 13.14 -10.02
CA ASP A 24 -16.78 14.56 -9.65
C ASP A 24 -18.15 15.25 -9.73
N LYS A 25 -19.09 14.69 -10.51
CA LYS A 25 -20.50 15.13 -10.56
C LYS A 25 -21.25 14.98 -9.24
N TYR A 26 -20.75 14.18 -8.30
CA TYR A 26 -21.34 13.97 -6.97
C TYR A 26 -20.55 14.67 -5.85
N ALA A 27 -19.50 15.44 -6.17
CA ALA A 27 -18.49 15.93 -5.22
C ALA A 27 -18.96 17.03 -4.24
N TYR A 28 -20.03 17.75 -4.53
CA TYR A 28 -20.41 18.97 -3.79
C TYR A 28 -21.51 18.78 -2.72
N LYS A 29 -21.38 17.76 -1.87
CA LYS A 29 -22.16 17.67 -0.63
C LYS A 29 -21.31 18.13 0.55
N ASN A 30 -21.90 18.83 1.53
CA ASN A 30 -21.19 19.41 2.68
C ASN A 30 -20.43 18.34 3.50
N ILE A 31 -19.13 18.19 3.23
CA ILE A 31 -18.21 17.38 4.06
C ILE A 31 -17.78 18.23 5.26
N SER A 32 -17.81 17.65 6.45
CA SER A 32 -17.38 18.33 7.68
C SER A 32 -15.89 18.65 7.64
N ILE A 33 -15.49 19.81 8.17
CA ILE A 33 -14.08 20.20 8.35
C ILE A 33 -13.27 19.13 9.10
N LEU A 34 -13.91 18.42 10.04
CA LEU A 34 -13.28 17.34 10.79
C LEU A 34 -12.83 16.19 9.88
N ASN A 35 -13.65 15.82 8.89
CA ASN A 35 -13.31 14.75 7.95
C ASN A 35 -12.15 15.15 7.04
N TYR A 36 -12.10 16.41 6.62
CA TYR A 36 -10.94 16.94 5.88
C TYR A 36 -9.67 16.88 6.73
N CYS A 37 -9.72 17.31 7.98
CA CYS A 37 -8.57 17.25 8.90
C CYS A 37 -8.10 15.81 9.13
N LEU A 38 -9.02 14.87 9.40
CA LEU A 38 -8.71 13.46 9.58
C LEU A 38 -8.10 12.84 8.32
N SER A 39 -8.66 13.15 7.15
CA SER A 39 -8.13 12.70 5.86
C SER A 39 -6.72 13.20 5.63
N LEU A 40 -6.48 14.50 5.79
CA LEU A 40 -5.16 15.11 5.60
C LEU A 40 -4.14 14.51 6.55
N LEU A 41 -4.49 14.36 7.83
CA LEU A 41 -3.61 13.78 8.84
C LEU A 41 -3.24 12.34 8.50
N LEU A 42 -4.24 11.51 8.16
CA LEU A 42 -3.99 10.12 7.78
C LEU A 42 -3.14 10.04 6.50
N PHE A 43 -3.47 10.83 5.48
CA PHE A 43 -2.72 10.89 4.23
C PHE A 43 -1.24 11.26 4.44
N ILE A 44 -0.97 12.30 5.24
CA ILE A 44 0.38 12.78 5.52
C ILE A 44 1.18 11.72 6.29
N ILE A 45 0.60 11.14 7.34
CA ILE A 45 1.27 10.11 8.16
C ILE A 45 1.59 8.89 7.30
N SER A 46 0.62 8.40 6.52
CA SER A 46 0.81 7.23 5.68
C SER A 46 1.81 7.48 4.54
N SER A 47 1.76 8.65 3.90
CA SER A 47 2.73 9.04 2.87
C SER A 47 4.15 9.16 3.44
N TYR A 48 4.29 9.70 4.66
CA TYR A 48 5.56 9.77 5.36
C TYR A 48 6.12 8.37 5.63
N ILE A 49 5.30 7.45 6.17
CA ILE A 49 5.72 6.06 6.40
C ILE A 49 6.14 5.40 5.08
N GLN A 50 5.35 5.54 4.02
CA GLN A 50 5.64 4.97 2.70
C GLN A 50 6.98 5.48 2.16
N TYR A 51 7.23 6.79 2.26
CA TYR A 51 8.48 7.42 1.83
C TYR A 51 9.69 6.85 2.57
N TYR A 52 9.66 6.79 3.91
CA TYR A 52 10.78 6.26 4.70
C TYR A 52 11.02 4.77 4.43
N VAL A 53 9.96 3.99 4.25
CA VAL A 53 10.08 2.58 3.87
C VAL A 53 10.81 2.42 2.53
N HIS A 54 10.44 3.21 1.51
CA HIS A 54 11.12 3.18 0.22
C HIS A 54 12.57 3.65 0.30
N LEU A 55 12.87 4.68 1.09
CA LEU A 55 14.25 5.11 1.33
C LEU A 55 15.09 4.00 1.95
N THR A 56 14.56 3.30 2.97
CA THR A 56 15.25 2.17 3.61
C THR A 56 15.48 1.02 2.63
N LEU A 57 14.48 0.69 1.80
CA LEU A 57 14.65 -0.33 0.75
C LEU A 57 15.73 0.06 -0.26
N ALA A 58 15.68 1.30 -0.77
CA ALA A 58 16.67 1.80 -1.72
C ALA A 58 18.08 1.82 -1.13
N LYS A 59 18.23 2.18 0.16
CA LYS A 59 19.50 2.12 0.87
C LYS A 59 20.01 0.69 0.97
N ASN A 60 19.17 -0.26 1.41
CA ASN A 60 19.55 -1.66 1.55
C ASN A 60 19.99 -2.30 0.23
N HIS A 61 19.28 -2.01 -0.87
CA HIS A 61 19.67 -2.47 -2.22
C HIS A 61 21.01 -1.92 -2.71
N ARG A 62 21.43 -0.74 -2.23
CA ARG A 62 22.74 -0.16 -2.59
C ARG A 62 23.87 -0.69 -1.73
N THR A 63 23.61 -1.02 -0.47
CA THR A 63 24.63 -1.41 0.50
C THR A 63 24.89 -2.90 0.54
N ILE A 64 23.87 -3.72 0.31
CA ILE A 64 23.98 -5.17 0.40
C ILE A 64 24.13 -5.71 -1.02
N ASN A 65 25.17 -6.50 -1.24
CA ASN A 65 25.49 -7.10 -2.54
C ASN A 65 24.61 -8.35 -2.82
N GLU A 66 23.32 -8.25 -2.50
CA GLU A 66 22.29 -9.24 -2.79
C GLU A 66 21.23 -8.61 -3.67
N TYR A 67 20.66 -9.39 -4.59
CA TYR A 67 19.65 -8.88 -5.51
C TYR A 67 18.37 -8.42 -4.79
N TYR A 68 18.05 -9.02 -3.63
CA TYR A 68 16.82 -8.71 -2.88
C TYR A 68 17.00 -8.81 -1.35
N PRO A 69 17.78 -7.90 -0.73
CA PRO A 69 18.18 -8.03 0.66
C PRO A 69 16.98 -8.03 1.63
N ILE A 70 17.15 -8.70 2.77
CA ILE A 70 16.20 -8.59 3.88
C ILE A 70 16.20 -7.14 4.39
N PRO A 71 15.08 -6.40 4.28
CA PRO A 71 15.06 -5.01 4.68
C PRO A 71 15.16 -4.90 6.21
N ASN A 72 16.13 -4.11 6.67
CA ASN A 72 16.41 -3.83 8.08
C ASN A 72 16.64 -2.33 8.30
N GLY A 73 16.44 -1.84 9.53
CA GLY A 73 16.83 -0.50 9.96
C GLY A 73 15.71 0.55 10.11
N TYR A 74 14.46 0.21 9.85
CA TYR A 74 13.31 1.08 10.14
C TYR A 74 12.24 0.30 10.91
N TRP A 75 11.65 0.93 11.94
CA TRP A 75 10.76 0.27 12.92
C TRP A 75 9.63 -0.59 12.32
N PRO A 76 8.96 -0.21 11.22
CA PRO A 76 7.87 -1.02 10.67
C PRO A 76 8.36 -2.35 10.10
N PHE A 77 9.62 -2.45 9.67
CA PHE A 77 10.19 -3.70 9.18
C PHE A 77 10.43 -4.72 10.30
N GLU A 78 10.39 -4.34 11.57
CA GLU A 78 10.46 -5.29 12.68
C GLU A 78 9.16 -6.10 12.79
N TYR A 79 8.04 -5.48 12.42
CA TYR A 79 6.70 -6.07 12.53
C TYR A 79 6.16 -6.57 11.19
N PHE A 80 6.46 -5.89 10.10
CA PHE A 80 5.88 -6.15 8.79
C PHE A 80 6.94 -6.39 7.72
N SER A 81 6.64 -7.30 6.82
CA SER A 81 7.50 -7.65 5.68
C SER A 81 7.46 -6.54 4.62
N CYS A 82 6.27 -6.02 4.36
CA CYS A 82 6.00 -5.02 3.33
C CYS A 82 5.19 -3.84 3.91
N PRO A 83 5.78 -3.02 4.79
CA PRO A 83 5.08 -1.90 5.43
C PRO A 83 4.63 -0.82 4.44
N ASN A 84 5.23 -0.74 3.25
CA ASN A 84 4.82 0.15 2.16
C ASN A 84 3.40 -0.15 1.68
N TYR A 85 3.01 -1.42 1.61
CA TYR A 85 1.67 -1.82 1.16
C TYR A 85 0.58 -1.45 2.17
N ILE A 86 0.89 -1.54 3.46
CA ILE A 86 0.02 -1.05 4.55
C ILE A 86 -0.15 0.47 4.44
N ALA A 87 0.96 1.18 4.26
CA ALA A 87 0.95 2.63 4.11
C ALA A 87 0.10 3.06 2.91
N GLU A 88 0.23 2.36 1.78
CA GLU A 88 -0.58 2.60 0.59
C GLU A 88 -2.07 2.37 0.85
N ILE A 89 -2.44 1.26 1.50
CA ILE A 89 -3.85 1.03 1.90
C ILE A 89 -4.40 2.20 2.73
N PHE A 90 -3.63 2.71 3.70
CA PHE A 90 -4.08 3.84 4.51
C PHE A 90 -4.18 5.15 3.73
N ILE A 91 -3.34 5.38 2.72
CA ILE A 91 -3.48 6.51 1.80
C ILE A 91 -4.83 6.43 1.09
N TYR A 92 -5.20 5.28 0.53
CA TYR A 92 -6.49 5.12 -0.14
C TYR A 92 -7.68 5.19 0.84
N ILE A 93 -7.52 4.71 2.08
CA ILE A 93 -8.53 4.89 3.14
C ILE A 93 -8.68 6.37 3.51
N SER A 94 -7.62 7.19 3.48
CA SER A 94 -7.75 8.62 3.77
C SER A 94 -8.75 9.30 2.85
N PHE A 95 -8.76 8.93 1.57
CA PHE A 95 -9.70 9.46 0.61
C PHE A 95 -11.15 9.06 0.89
N LEU A 96 -11.45 8.02 1.69
CA LEU A 96 -12.82 7.70 2.12
C LEU A 96 -13.45 8.76 3.01
N PHE A 97 -12.63 9.55 3.71
CA PHE A 97 -13.13 10.61 4.58
C PHE A 97 -13.56 11.85 3.77
N VAL A 98 -12.99 12.05 2.57
CA VAL A 98 -13.24 13.20 1.70
C VAL A 98 -14.04 12.82 0.44
N SER A 99 -14.22 11.53 0.16
CA SER A 99 -15.08 11.07 -0.93
C SER A 99 -16.49 10.76 -0.45
N HIS A 100 -17.46 10.90 -1.35
CA HIS A 100 -18.87 10.56 -1.07
C HIS A 100 -19.15 9.06 -1.11
N ARG A 101 -18.12 8.22 -1.03
CA ARG A 101 -18.25 6.75 -0.95
C ARG A 101 -19.05 6.16 -2.09
N THR A 102 -18.88 6.71 -3.29
CA THR A 102 -19.56 6.23 -4.49
C THR A 102 -19.14 4.81 -4.80
N SER A 103 -19.99 4.08 -5.52
CA SER A 103 -19.73 2.68 -5.84
C SER A 103 -18.40 2.51 -6.60
N CYS A 104 -18.08 3.43 -7.50
CA CYS A 104 -16.80 3.43 -8.24
C CYS A 104 -15.60 3.62 -7.31
N PHE A 105 -15.66 4.60 -6.41
CA PHE A 105 -14.56 4.87 -5.48
C PHE A 105 -14.34 3.73 -4.47
N MET A 106 -15.45 3.12 -4.01
CA MET A 106 -15.41 1.93 -3.16
C MET A 106 -14.80 0.73 -3.87
N SER A 107 -15.16 0.48 -5.14
CA SER A 107 -14.54 -0.58 -5.95
C SER A 107 -13.04 -0.38 -6.11
N LEU A 108 -12.59 0.86 -6.30
CA LEU A 108 -11.17 1.19 -6.40
C LEU A 108 -10.42 0.87 -5.10
N ILE A 109 -10.98 1.22 -3.95
CA ILE A 109 -10.33 0.94 -2.66
C ILE A 109 -10.30 -0.56 -2.37
N ILE A 110 -11.39 -1.28 -2.65
CA ILE A 110 -11.42 -2.74 -2.51
C ILE A 110 -10.34 -3.37 -3.40
N TRP A 111 -10.23 -2.91 -4.65
CA TRP A 111 -9.18 -3.36 -5.56
C TRP A 111 -7.78 -3.14 -5.00
N VAL A 112 -7.48 -1.94 -4.50
CA VAL A 112 -6.18 -1.63 -3.87
C VAL A 112 -5.93 -2.53 -2.67
N ILE A 113 -6.90 -2.67 -1.75
CA ILE A 113 -6.76 -3.51 -0.56
C ILE A 113 -6.45 -4.95 -0.96
N VAL A 114 -7.21 -5.53 -1.89
CA VAL A 114 -6.99 -6.91 -2.34
C VAL A 114 -5.62 -7.06 -3.01
N ASN A 115 -5.26 -6.15 -3.92
CA ASN A 115 -4.01 -6.20 -4.65
C ASN A 115 -2.79 -6.08 -3.71
N GLN A 116 -2.86 -5.16 -2.74
CA GLN A 116 -1.78 -4.95 -1.77
C GLN A 116 -1.69 -6.09 -0.75
N CYS A 117 -2.82 -6.64 -0.29
CA CYS A 117 -2.86 -7.83 0.55
C CYS A 117 -2.22 -9.04 -0.14
N LEU A 118 -2.61 -9.33 -1.38
CA LEU A 118 -2.05 -10.45 -2.14
C LEU A 118 -0.56 -10.26 -2.41
N SER A 119 -0.15 -9.06 -2.80
CA SER A 119 1.26 -8.74 -3.05
C SER A 119 2.12 -8.90 -1.79
N ALA A 120 1.62 -8.45 -0.63
CA ALA A 120 2.32 -8.63 0.64
C ALA A 120 2.49 -10.10 1.04
N LEU A 121 1.44 -10.91 0.83
CA LEU A 121 1.48 -12.34 1.13
C LEU A 121 2.46 -13.09 0.26
N LEU A 122 2.47 -12.80 -1.05
CA LEU A 122 3.40 -13.41 -1.99
C LEU A 122 4.84 -13.01 -1.66
N SER A 123 5.09 -11.74 -1.38
CA SER A 123 6.41 -11.24 -0.96
C SER A 123 6.87 -11.87 0.35
N HIS A 124 6.00 -11.96 1.37
CA HIS A 124 6.32 -12.61 2.64
C HIS A 124 6.65 -14.10 2.45
N ARG A 125 5.83 -14.84 1.67
CA ARG A 125 6.11 -16.24 1.36
C ARG A 125 7.43 -16.41 0.61
N TRP A 126 7.71 -15.53 -0.35
CA TRP A 126 8.97 -15.53 -1.08
C TRP A 126 10.16 -15.33 -0.13
N TYR A 127 10.08 -14.34 0.78
CA TYR A 127 11.13 -14.11 1.78
C TYR A 127 11.34 -15.32 2.70
N CYS A 128 10.26 -15.93 3.20
CA CYS A 128 10.36 -17.12 4.05
C CYS A 128 10.96 -18.33 3.31
N GLN A 129 10.61 -18.52 2.04
CA GLN A 129 11.17 -19.61 1.22
C GLN A 129 12.62 -19.38 0.84
N HIS A 130 12.99 -18.13 0.52
CA HIS A 130 14.33 -17.79 0.05
C HIS A 130 15.36 -17.76 1.19
N TYR A 131 14.99 -17.16 2.33
CA TYR A 131 15.88 -16.97 3.47
C TYR A 131 15.71 -18.00 4.59
N GLY A 132 14.64 -18.80 4.56
CA GLY A 132 14.41 -19.89 5.52
C GLY A 132 14.54 -19.41 6.97
N GLN A 133 15.47 -20.04 7.71
CA GLN A 133 15.73 -19.71 9.12
C GLN A 133 16.37 -18.33 9.35
N MET A 134 16.97 -17.72 8.33
CA MET A 134 17.55 -16.37 8.45
C MET A 134 16.46 -15.29 8.42
N TYR A 135 15.23 -15.62 8.00
CA TYR A 135 14.14 -14.66 7.97
C TYR A 135 13.52 -14.48 9.37
N PRO A 136 13.30 -13.24 9.85
CA PRO A 136 12.74 -13.01 11.18
C PRO A 136 11.32 -13.57 11.32
N SER A 137 11.15 -14.62 12.15
CA SER A 137 9.86 -15.30 12.37
C SER A 137 8.78 -14.44 13.01
N LYS A 138 9.16 -13.31 13.61
CA LYS A 138 8.23 -12.32 14.19
C LYS A 138 7.56 -11.42 13.14
N ARG A 139 8.11 -11.33 11.92
CA ARG A 139 7.54 -10.50 10.85
C ARG A 139 6.24 -11.08 10.32
N ARG A 140 5.27 -10.21 10.08
CA ARG A 140 3.98 -10.54 9.47
C ARG A 140 3.90 -10.01 8.05
N ALA A 141 2.98 -10.54 7.25
CA ALA A 141 2.80 -10.09 5.87
C ALA A 141 2.16 -8.69 5.83
N LEU A 142 1.01 -8.50 6.48
CA LEU A 142 0.26 -7.24 6.37
C LEU A 142 -0.64 -6.89 7.58
N ILE A 143 -1.43 -7.82 8.12
CA ILE A 143 -2.35 -7.55 9.24
C ILE A 143 -1.96 -8.41 10.44
N PRO A 144 -1.67 -7.83 11.61
CA PRO A 144 -1.42 -8.64 12.80
C PRO A 144 -2.71 -9.43 13.12
N PHE A 145 -2.57 -10.76 13.25
CA PHE A 145 -3.61 -11.72 13.69
C PHE A 145 -4.69 -12.16 12.69
N ILE A 146 -4.60 -11.78 11.41
CA ILE A 146 -5.49 -12.35 10.37
C ILE A 146 -4.68 -13.10 9.30
N LEU A 147 -3.46 -12.61 8.99
CA LEU A 147 -2.51 -13.18 8.01
C LEU A 147 -1.05 -12.91 8.39
#